data_AF-A0A9D3XF47-F1
#
_entry.id   AF-A0A9D3XF47-F1
#
_cell.length_a   1.000
_cell.length_b   1.000
_cell.length_c   1.000
_cell.angle_alpha   90.00
_cell.angle_beta   90.00
_cell.angle_gamma   90.00
#
_symmetry.space_group_name_H-M   'P 1'
#
loop_
_entity.id
_entity.type
_entity.pdbx_description
1 polymer ?
#
loop_
_entity_poly.entity_id
_entity_poly.type
_entity_poly.pdbx_seq_one_letter_code
_entity_poly.pdbx_strand_id
1 'polypeptide(L)'
;MFRRWGTMVASHPVSVILVSAVVVIGLSCGMVFIQLTTDPVELWSSPDSQARQEKDFYDQNFGPFFRTNQVILTAKGLPSYTYDSLLLGKKNFSGILSMAVLLDLLELQTRLQEIEVWSEKDGRNVTLKDVCYAP
;
A
#
# COMPACT_ATOMS: atom_id res chain seq x y z
N MET A 1 -13.89 25.04 48.76
CA MET A 1 -13.36 23.71 48.45
C MET A 1 -11.96 23.79 47.83
N PHE A 2 -11.79 24.45 46.67
CA PHE A 2 -10.47 24.63 46.02
C PHE A 2 -9.42 25.35 46.85
N ARG A 3 -9.80 26.33 47.69
CA ARG A 3 -8.85 27.01 48.61
C ARG A 3 -8.16 26.04 49.57
N ARG A 4 -8.89 25.06 50.12
CA ARG A 4 -8.34 24.04 51.04
C ARG A 4 -7.46 23.02 50.29
N TRP A 5 -7.87 22.62 49.09
CA TRP A 5 -7.10 21.73 48.23
C TRP A 5 -5.76 22.37 47.80
N GLY A 6 -5.81 23.64 47.40
CA GLY A 6 -4.61 24.41 47.03
C GLY A 6 -3.61 24.57 48.17
N THR A 7 -4.06 24.86 49.40
CA THR A 7 -3.14 24.89 50.57
C THR A 7 -2.54 23.53 50.86
N MET A 8 -3.29 22.43 50.68
CA MET A 8 -2.79 21.08 50.87
C MET A 8 -1.67 20.76 49.85
N VAL A 9 -1.92 21.04 48.56
CA VAL A 9 -0.94 20.85 47.48
C VAL A 9 0.31 21.73 47.68
N ALA A 10 0.14 23.00 48.07
CA ALA A 10 1.24 23.92 48.31
C ALA A 10 2.07 23.58 49.56
N SER A 11 1.46 22.92 50.55
CA SER A 11 2.18 22.49 51.77
C SER A 11 3.08 21.26 51.56
N HIS A 12 2.77 20.41 50.56
CA HIS A 12 3.53 19.19 50.26
C HIS A 12 3.80 19.02 48.75
N PRO A 13 4.50 19.95 48.10
CA PRO A 13 4.65 19.98 46.65
C PRO A 13 5.40 18.77 46.10
N VAL A 14 6.43 18.28 46.81
CA VAL A 14 7.25 17.13 46.37
C VAL A 14 6.43 15.84 46.32
N SER A 15 5.57 15.61 47.30
CA SER A 15 4.71 14.41 47.36
C SER A 15 3.68 14.41 46.22
N VAL A 16 3.07 15.57 45.94
CA VAL A 16 2.09 15.71 44.85
C VAL A 16 2.74 15.47 43.49
N ILE A 17 3.96 16.00 43.27
CA ILE A 17 4.72 15.78 42.03
C ILE A 17 5.12 14.31 41.87
N LEU A 18 5.55 13.65 42.95
CA LEU A 18 5.91 12.24 42.90
C LEU A 18 4.71 11.36 42.52
N VAL A 19 3.56 11.59 43.15
CA VAL A 19 2.33 10.83 42.87
C VAL A 19 1.85 11.07 41.44
N SER A 20 1.83 12.32 40.97
CA SER A 20 1.43 12.62 39.59
C SER A 20 2.40 12.01 38.56
N ALA A 21 3.71 12.04 38.84
CA ALA A 21 4.71 11.41 37.98
C ALA A 21 4.53 9.89 37.91
N VAL A 22 4.29 9.22 39.04
CA VAL A 22 4.02 7.77 39.07
C VAL A 22 2.77 7.42 38.26
N VAL A 23 1.70 8.22 38.38
CA VAL A 23 0.46 8.02 37.59
C VAL A 23 0.73 8.21 36.10
N VAL A 24 1.45 9.27 35.71
CA VAL A 24 1.78 9.54 34.30
C VAL A 24 2.65 8.43 33.72
N ILE A 25 3.67 7.97 34.44
CA ILE A 25 4.55 6.87 34.01
C ILE A 25 3.75 5.57 33.88
N GLY A 26 2.89 5.27 34.87
CA GLY A 26 2.03 4.09 34.85
C GLY A 26 1.10 4.07 33.64
N LEU A 27 0.45 5.19 33.32
CA LEU A 27 -0.40 5.32 32.14
C LEU A 27 0.40 5.30 30.83
N SER A 28 1.59 5.90 30.81
CA SER A 28 2.46 5.95 29.63
C SER A 28 3.06 4.60 29.27
N CYS A 29 3.24 3.70 30.24
CA CYS A 29 3.73 2.34 30.01
C CYS A 29 2.84 1.56 29.02
N GLY A 30 1.53 1.86 28.99
CA GLY A 30 0.59 1.27 28.04
C GLY A 30 0.92 1.55 26.57
N MET A 31 1.67 2.63 26.27
CA MET A 31 2.08 2.95 24.90
C MET A 31 2.98 1.88 24.27
N VAL A 32 3.72 1.11 25.08
CA VAL A 32 4.57 0.01 24.59
C VAL A 32 3.73 -1.10 23.92
N PHE A 33 2.45 -1.22 24.26
CA PHE A 33 1.54 -2.23 23.73
C PHE A 33 0.66 -1.72 22.58
N ILE A 34 0.89 -0.50 22.08
CA ILE A 34 0.13 0.02 20.95
C ILE A 34 0.41 -0.83 19.70
N GLN A 35 -0.65 -1.39 19.13
CA GLN A 35 -0.64 -2.05 17.83
C GLN A 35 -1.25 -1.10 16.80
N LEU A 36 -0.50 -0.80 15.75
CA LEU A 36 -0.95 0.06 14.66
C LEU A 36 -1.51 -0.81 13.54
N THR A 37 -2.81 -0.70 13.29
CA THR A 37 -3.44 -1.26 12.10
C THR A 37 -3.18 -0.33 10.92
N THR A 38 -2.46 -0.81 9.91
CA THR A 38 -2.11 -0.04 8.71
C THR A 38 -2.90 -0.46 7.48
N ASP A 39 -3.74 -1.49 7.58
CA ASP A 39 -4.57 -1.92 6.46
C ASP A 39 -5.72 -0.92 6.28
N PRO A 40 -5.78 -0.19 5.15
CA PRO A 40 -6.86 0.75 4.90
C PRO A 40 -8.23 0.07 4.91
N VAL A 41 -8.30 -1.20 4.51
CA VAL A 41 -9.57 -1.92 4.44
C VAL A 41 -10.14 -2.13 5.85
N GLU A 42 -9.30 -2.46 6.83
CA GLU A 42 -9.70 -2.57 8.25
C GLU A 42 -10.06 -1.21 8.87
N LEU A 43 -9.38 -0.13 8.47
CA LEU A 43 -9.64 1.21 8.99
C LEU A 43 -10.95 1.82 8.48
N TRP A 44 -11.31 1.55 7.22
CA TRP A 44 -12.43 2.20 6.54
C TRP A 44 -13.70 1.35 6.47
N SER A 45 -13.68 0.11 6.95
CA SER A 45 -14.88 -0.73 6.99
C SER A 45 -15.04 -1.44 8.32
N SER A 46 -16.27 -1.35 8.87
CA SER A 46 -16.65 -2.12 10.04
C SER A 46 -16.59 -3.62 9.74
N PRO A 47 -16.11 -4.46 10.68
CA PRO A 47 -16.12 -5.91 10.52
C PRO A 47 -17.53 -6.47 10.32
N ASP A 48 -18.56 -5.83 10.90
CA ASP A 48 -19.96 -6.27 10.81
C ASP A 48 -20.72 -5.69 9.61
N SER A 49 -20.02 -4.98 8.70
CA SER A 49 -20.67 -4.40 7.52
C SER A 49 -21.03 -5.48 6.49
N GLN A 50 -22.15 -5.29 5.78
CA GLN A 50 -22.58 -6.21 4.72
C GLN A 50 -21.50 -6.42 3.65
N ALA A 51 -20.83 -5.34 3.23
CA ALA A 51 -19.74 -5.40 2.25
C ALA A 51 -18.57 -6.28 2.72
N ARG A 52 -18.28 -6.29 4.03
CA ARG A 52 -17.25 -7.16 4.60
C ARG A 52 -17.68 -8.62 4.57
N GLN A 53 -18.92 -8.92 4.95
CA GLN A 53 -19.45 -10.30 4.91
C GLN A 53 -19.47 -10.86 3.48
N GLU A 54 -19.87 -10.05 2.49
CA GLU A 54 -19.84 -10.43 1.08
C GLU A 54 -18.41 -10.67 0.58
N LYS A 55 -17.47 -9.81 0.98
CA LYS A 55 -16.04 -9.98 0.67
C LYS A 55 -15.49 -11.25 1.30
N ASP A 56 -15.77 -11.51 2.56
CA ASP A 56 -15.26 -12.69 3.26
C ASP A 56 -15.85 -13.98 2.68
N PHE A 57 -17.11 -13.95 2.26
CA PHE A 57 -17.72 -15.05 1.52
C PHE A 57 -17.02 -15.26 0.17
N TYR A 58 -16.76 -14.20 -0.60
CA TYR A 58 -16.05 -14.30 -1.88
C TYR A 58 -14.63 -14.86 -1.68
N ASP A 59 -13.86 -14.29 -0.76
CA ASP A 59 -12.47 -14.69 -0.50
C ASP A 59 -12.36 -16.15 -0.02
N GLN A 60 -13.36 -16.66 0.71
CA GLN A 60 -13.43 -18.08 1.11
C GLN A 60 -13.71 -19.04 -0.05
N ASN A 61 -14.54 -18.65 -1.01
CA ASN A 61 -14.94 -19.52 -2.11
C ASN A 61 -13.98 -19.47 -3.30
N PHE A 62 -13.43 -18.29 -3.60
CA PHE A 62 -12.62 -18.04 -4.80
C PHE A 62 -11.16 -17.70 -4.49
N GLY A 63 -10.81 -17.53 -3.22
CA GLY A 63 -9.54 -16.94 -2.82
C GLY A 63 -9.57 -15.41 -2.91
N PRO A 64 -8.55 -14.74 -2.34
CA PRO A 64 -8.44 -13.29 -2.40
C PRO A 64 -8.27 -12.81 -3.85
N PHE A 65 -8.82 -11.64 -4.15
CA PHE A 65 -8.65 -11.01 -5.44
C PHE A 65 -7.17 -10.76 -5.77
N PHE A 66 -6.79 -10.93 -7.03
CA PHE A 66 -5.40 -10.74 -7.47
C PHE A 66 -4.94 -9.29 -7.31
N ARG A 67 -3.63 -9.11 -7.07
CA ARG A 67 -3.02 -7.78 -6.94
C ARG A 67 -2.62 -7.23 -8.30
N THR A 68 -3.23 -6.12 -8.70
CA THR A 68 -2.93 -5.47 -9.99
C THR A 68 -1.84 -4.42 -9.84
N ASN A 69 -0.74 -4.57 -10.58
CA ASN A 69 0.27 -3.53 -10.79
C ASN A 69 0.17 -3.04 -12.24
N GLN A 70 -0.13 -1.75 -12.45
CA GLN A 70 -0.35 -1.19 -13.80
C GLN A 70 0.62 -0.04 -14.08
N VAL A 71 1.20 -0.04 -15.28
CA VAL A 71 2.05 1.04 -15.79
C VAL A 71 1.37 1.65 -17.02
N ILE A 72 1.14 2.96 -17.02
CA ILE A 72 0.50 3.70 -18.11
C ILE A 72 1.53 4.65 -18.73
N LEU A 73 1.77 4.53 -20.03
CA LEU A 73 2.82 5.25 -20.74
C LEU A 73 2.23 6.09 -21.88
N THR A 74 2.81 7.26 -22.10
CA THR A 74 2.42 8.18 -23.18
C THR A 74 3.66 8.79 -23.84
N ALA A 75 3.64 8.89 -25.17
CA ALA A 75 4.72 9.45 -25.96
C ALA A 75 4.55 10.98 -26.07
N LYS A 76 5.44 11.75 -25.46
CA LYS A 76 5.44 13.22 -25.57
C LYS A 76 6.27 13.66 -26.78
N GLY A 77 5.69 14.48 -27.64
CA GLY A 77 6.40 15.14 -28.74
C GLY A 77 6.69 14.28 -29.97
N LEU A 78 6.14 13.06 -30.05
CA LEU A 78 6.21 12.26 -31.27
C LEU A 78 5.05 12.60 -32.23
N PRO A 79 5.33 12.88 -33.51
CA PRO A 79 4.28 13.13 -34.49
C PRO A 79 3.53 11.83 -34.83
N SER A 80 2.26 11.97 -35.19
CA SER A 80 1.48 10.89 -35.79
C SER A 80 1.97 10.59 -37.20
N TYR A 81 1.83 9.34 -37.64
CA TYR A 81 2.21 8.91 -38.99
C TYR A 81 1.09 8.14 -39.69
N THR A 82 1.06 8.16 -41.02
CA THR A 82 0.08 7.42 -41.82
C THR A 82 0.71 6.14 -42.35
N TYR A 83 0.04 5.01 -42.13
CA TYR A 83 0.43 3.70 -42.63
C TYR A 83 -0.61 3.19 -43.62
N ASP A 84 -0.17 2.75 -44.80
CA ASP A 84 -1.03 2.18 -45.82
C ASP A 84 -0.97 0.65 -45.75
N SER A 85 -2.07 0.06 -45.29
CA SER A 85 -2.19 -1.38 -45.10
C SER A 85 -2.88 -2.03 -46.28
N LEU A 86 -2.40 -3.20 -46.71
CA LEU A 86 -2.94 -3.93 -47.87
C LEU A 86 -4.43 -4.28 -47.73
N LEU A 87 -4.91 -4.51 -46.50
CA LEU A 87 -6.30 -4.91 -46.22
C LEU A 87 -7.20 -3.75 -45.79
N LEU A 88 -6.68 -2.75 -45.07
CA LEU A 88 -7.48 -1.71 -44.42
C LEU A 88 -7.22 -0.31 -44.99
N GLY A 89 -6.35 -0.20 -45.99
CA GLY A 89 -5.93 1.06 -46.62
C GLY A 89 -5.14 1.97 -45.69
N LYS A 90 -5.17 3.28 -45.97
CA LYS A 90 -4.47 4.33 -45.21
C LYS A 90 -5.10 4.57 -43.84
N LYS A 91 -4.29 4.45 -42.79
CA LYS A 91 -4.68 4.67 -41.39
C LYS A 91 -3.66 5.57 -40.68
N ASN A 92 -4.14 6.40 -39.77
CA ASN A 92 -3.30 7.26 -38.95
C ASN A 92 -2.98 6.58 -37.62
N PHE A 93 -1.70 6.47 -37.30
CA PHE A 93 -1.17 5.91 -36.08
C PHE A 93 -0.57 7.02 -35.22
N SER A 94 -0.77 6.91 -33.91
CA SER A 94 -0.12 7.80 -32.94
C SER A 94 1.37 7.46 -32.82
N GLY A 95 2.19 8.47 -32.51
CA GLY A 95 3.64 8.32 -32.37
C GLY A 95 4.09 7.29 -31.31
N ILE A 96 3.21 6.93 -30.36
CA ILE A 96 3.48 5.87 -29.38
C ILE A 96 3.63 4.49 -30.01
N LEU A 97 3.04 4.26 -31.18
CA LEU A 97 3.12 2.98 -31.90
C LEU A 97 4.34 2.92 -32.84
N SER A 98 5.27 3.87 -32.71
CA SER A 98 6.54 3.81 -33.43
C SER A 98 7.38 2.61 -32.98
N MET A 99 8.12 2.03 -33.93
CA MET A 99 8.93 0.83 -33.70
C MET A 99 9.95 1.03 -32.58
N ALA A 100 10.58 2.21 -32.51
CA ALA A 100 11.55 2.53 -31.47
C ALA A 100 10.94 2.46 -30.06
N VAL A 101 9.77 3.07 -29.87
CA VAL A 101 9.06 3.04 -28.58
C VAL A 101 8.66 1.61 -28.22
N LEU A 102 8.15 0.83 -29.17
CA LEU A 102 7.76 -0.56 -28.91
C LEU A 102 8.95 -1.44 -28.50
N LEU A 103 10.14 -1.20 -29.06
CA LEU A 103 11.36 -1.91 -28.66
C LEU A 103 11.79 -1.52 -27.24
N ASP A 104 11.77 -0.23 -26.91
CA ASP A 104 12.09 0.24 -25.55
C ASP A 104 11.10 -0.32 -24.51
N LEU A 105 9.81 -0.41 -24.86
CA LEU A 105 8.78 -1.01 -24.02
C LEU A 105 9.00 -2.50 -23.80
N LEU A 106 9.40 -3.22 -24.85
CA LEU A 106 9.73 -4.64 -24.75
C LEU A 106 10.94 -4.84 -23.81
N GLU A 107 11.99 -4.02 -23.95
CA GLU A 107 13.14 -4.08 -23.05
C GLU A 107 12.74 -3.81 -21.59
N LEU A 108 11.93 -2.79 -21.34
CA LEU A 108 11.40 -2.49 -20.01
C LEU A 108 10.62 -3.68 -19.45
N GLN A 109 9.72 -4.27 -20.24
CA GLN A 109 8.92 -5.41 -19.83
C GLN A 109 9.79 -6.62 -19.49
N THR A 110 10.78 -6.96 -20.33
CA THR A 110 11.71 -8.06 -20.07
C THR A 110 12.49 -7.83 -18.79
N ARG A 111 13.02 -6.62 -18.58
CA ARG A 111 13.70 -6.27 -17.32
C ARG A 111 12.81 -6.43 -16.10
N LEU A 112 11.54 -6.04 -16.19
CA LEU A 112 10.57 -6.21 -15.09
C LEU A 112 10.26 -7.69 -14.82
N GLN A 113 10.22 -8.53 -15.85
CA GLN A 113 9.98 -9.98 -15.72
C GLN A 113 11.14 -10.72 -15.06
N GLU A 114 12.36 -10.21 -15.21
CA GLU A 114 13.61 -10.80 -14.68
C GLU A 114 14.00 -10.25 -13.28
N ILE A 115 13.16 -9.41 -12.66
CA ILE A 115 13.44 -8.90 -11.32
C ILE A 115 13.47 -10.04 -10.29
N GLU A 116 14.54 -10.06 -9.50
CA GLU A 116 14.71 -10.91 -8.34
C GLU A 116 14.89 -10.06 -7.08
N VAL A 117 14.25 -10.45 -5.99
CA VAL A 117 14.35 -9.77 -4.69
C VAL A 117 14.68 -10.79 -3.62
N TRP A 118 15.69 -10.51 -2.79
CA TRP A 118 16.01 -11.34 -1.63
C TRP A 118 14.94 -11.21 -0.56
N SER A 119 14.28 -12.32 -0.20
CA SER A 119 13.32 -12.38 0.90
C SER A 119 13.98 -12.95 2.15
N GLU A 120 14.11 -12.15 3.21
CA GLU A 120 14.62 -12.62 4.50
C GLU A 120 13.71 -13.69 5.14
N LYS A 121 12.41 -13.65 4.86
CA LYS A 121 11.43 -14.59 5.41
C LYS A 121 11.55 -15.97 4.80
N ASP A 122 11.84 -16.02 3.50
CA ASP A 122 11.92 -17.28 2.74
C ASP A 122 13.37 -17.78 2.57
N GLY A 123 14.36 -16.94 2.92
CA GLY A 123 15.78 -17.27 2.81
C GLY A 123 16.25 -17.51 1.38
N ARG A 124 15.55 -16.96 0.37
CA ARG A 124 15.84 -17.14 -1.05
C ARG A 124 15.53 -15.88 -1.85
N ASN A 125 16.11 -15.78 -3.06
CA ASN A 125 15.64 -14.85 -4.08
C ASN A 125 14.26 -15.28 -4.55
N VAL A 126 13.32 -14.34 -4.52
CA VAL A 126 11.96 -14.49 -5.02
C VAL A 126 11.88 -13.80 -6.37
N THR A 127 11.34 -14.51 -7.36
CA THR A 127 11.16 -14.01 -8.73
C THR A 127 9.70 -13.70 -9.01
N LEU A 128 9.42 -13.02 -10.12
CA LEU A 128 8.05 -12.76 -10.55
C LEU A 128 7.24 -14.06 -10.75
N LYS A 129 7.88 -15.13 -11.23
CA LYS A 129 7.24 -16.44 -11.48
C LYS A 129 6.75 -17.12 -10.20
N ASP A 130 7.34 -16.79 -9.05
CA ASP A 130 6.97 -17.37 -7.76
C ASP A 130 5.68 -16.76 -7.18
N VAL A 131 5.31 -15.54 -7.61
CA VAL A 131 4.22 -14.75 -7.01
C VAL A 131 3.13 -14.38 -8.03
N CYS A 132 3.44 -14.42 -9.33
CA CYS A 132 2.48 -14.01 -10.36
C CYS A 132 1.27 -14.94 -10.41
N TYR A 133 0.10 -14.36 -10.66
CA TYR A 133 -1.09 -15.12 -10.95
C TYR A 133 -0.96 -15.78 -12.34
N ALA A 134 -1.05 -17.11 -12.39
CA ALA A 134 -1.06 -17.91 -13.60
C ALA A 134 -2.37 -18.73 -13.63
N PRO A 135 -3.35 -18.36 -14.47
CA PRO A 135 -4.59 -19.11 -14.61
C PRO A 135 -4.40 -20.45 -15.33
#